data_AF-A0A7S3AGP2-F1
#
_entry.id   AF-A0A7S3AGP2-F1
#
_cell.length_a   1.000
_cell.length_b   1.000
_cell.length_c   1.000
_cell.angle_alpha   90.00
_cell.angle_beta   90.00
_cell.angle_gamma   90.00
#
_symmetry.space_group_name_H-M   'P 1'
#
loop_
_entity.id
_entity.type
_entity.pdbx_description
1 polymer ?
#
loop_
_entity_poly.entity_id
_entity_poly.type
_entity_poly.pdbx_seq_one_letter_code
_entity_poly.pdbx_strand_id
1 'polypeptide(L)'
;MQMTSLVDVTVPARVAAGQEVEFAFGTSTLRAVVPDGVSEGMVFQVEVAEASGEPEVVERLLSYVDSRASSGDIMDRFVAWFERERIEEAFEAFVATHAHVLSSSGGVEGEQDHAWWPLYQEYSAIFEGFLEKFLCEAGCTADEFGAAAQGASGMNEIYLQIFLAQSEYTMFVELLTMEAQKQRDAGT
;
A
#
# COMPACT_ATOMS: atom_id res chain seq x y z
N MET A 1 5.71 1.11 -15.11
CA MET A 1 7.10 1.08 -15.61
C MET A 1 7.86 0.13 -14.70
N GLN A 2 8.50 -0.92 -15.22
CA GLN A 2 9.31 -1.83 -14.39
C GLN A 2 10.59 -1.11 -13.99
N MET A 3 10.96 -1.14 -12.71
CA MET A 3 12.26 -0.67 -12.26
C MET A 3 13.29 -1.76 -12.56
N THR A 4 14.27 -1.44 -13.40
CA THR A 4 15.40 -2.33 -13.67
C THR A 4 16.61 -1.85 -12.88
N SER A 5 17.30 -2.79 -12.25
CA SER A 5 18.52 -2.56 -11.49
C SER A 5 19.69 -3.25 -12.17
N LEU A 6 20.83 -2.58 -12.26
CA LEU A 6 22.07 -3.16 -12.80
C LEU A 6 22.87 -3.82 -11.66
N VAL A 7 23.25 -5.07 -11.86
CA VAL A 7 23.99 -5.87 -10.86
C VAL A 7 25.33 -6.31 -11.44
N ASP A 8 26.41 -6.07 -10.69
CA ASP A 8 27.76 -6.52 -11.02
C ASP A 8 27.94 -7.99 -10.61
N VAL A 9 28.21 -8.87 -11.59
CA VAL A 9 28.38 -10.31 -11.38
C VAL A 9 29.82 -10.72 -11.70
N THR A 10 30.49 -11.34 -10.72
CA THR A 10 31.85 -11.86 -10.89
C THR A 10 31.82 -13.28 -11.46
N VAL A 11 32.57 -13.52 -12.54
CA VAL A 11 32.68 -14.85 -13.16
C VAL A 11 33.43 -15.81 -12.23
N PRO A 12 32.80 -16.91 -11.77
CA PRO A 12 33.44 -17.89 -10.89
C PRO A 12 34.57 -18.64 -11.58
N ALA A 13 35.37 -19.33 -10.79
CA ALA A 13 36.43 -20.18 -11.32
C ALA A 13 35.88 -21.28 -12.22
N ARG A 14 36.57 -21.52 -13.35
CA ARG A 14 36.23 -22.55 -14.36
C ARG A 14 34.94 -22.32 -15.15
N VAL A 15 34.40 -21.10 -15.14
CA VAL A 15 33.26 -20.73 -15.99
C VAL A 15 33.76 -19.92 -17.19
N ALA A 16 33.33 -20.31 -18.40
CA ALA A 16 33.68 -19.68 -19.67
C ALA A 16 32.51 -18.90 -20.27
N ALA A 17 32.80 -18.05 -21.25
CA ALA A 17 31.78 -17.36 -22.05
C ALA A 17 30.73 -18.35 -22.61
N GLY A 18 29.46 -17.94 -22.56
CA GLY A 18 28.32 -18.75 -22.96
C GLY A 18 27.82 -19.74 -21.90
N GLN A 19 28.46 -19.83 -20.73
CA GLN A 19 27.98 -20.65 -19.61
C GLN A 19 27.15 -19.83 -18.62
N GLU A 20 26.22 -20.49 -17.93
CA GLU A 20 25.40 -19.87 -16.88
C GLU A 20 26.17 -19.77 -15.56
N VAL A 21 26.03 -18.63 -14.89
CA VAL A 21 26.48 -18.38 -13.52
C VAL A 21 25.29 -18.11 -12.62
N GLU A 22 25.31 -18.67 -11.42
CA GLU A 22 24.37 -18.33 -10.36
C GLU A 22 24.96 -17.24 -9.47
N PHE A 23 24.17 -16.22 -9.16
CA PHE A 23 24.56 -15.13 -8.27
C PHE A 23 23.41 -14.73 -7.35
N ALA A 24 23.74 -14.22 -6.16
CA ALA A 24 22.76 -13.77 -5.20
C ALA A 24 22.37 -12.31 -5.46
N PHE A 25 21.07 -12.01 -5.42
CA PHE A 25 20.53 -10.65 -5.47
C PHE A 25 19.37 -10.54 -4.48
N GLY A 26 19.56 -9.76 -3.41
CA GLY A 26 18.63 -9.74 -2.28
C GLY A 26 18.56 -11.11 -1.59
N THR A 27 17.34 -11.66 -1.47
CA THR A 27 17.07 -13.00 -0.91
C THR A 27 17.03 -14.10 -1.98
N SER A 28 17.13 -13.75 -3.26
CA SER A 28 16.97 -14.68 -4.38
C SER A 28 18.30 -15.06 -5.02
N THR A 29 18.33 -16.25 -5.64
CA THR A 29 19.44 -16.68 -6.51
C THR A 29 18.99 -16.55 -7.97
N LEU A 30 19.73 -15.77 -8.76
CA LEU A 30 19.46 -15.52 -10.17
C LEU A 30 20.51 -16.18 -11.05
N ARG A 31 20.20 -16.34 -12.34
CA ARG A 31 21.09 -16.91 -13.34
C ARG A 31 21.36 -15.91 -14.46
N ALA A 32 22.60 -15.83 -14.90
CA ALA A 32 23.00 -15.06 -16.07
C ALA A 32 23.99 -15.82 -16.93
N VAL A 33 23.98 -15.58 -18.24
CA VAL A 33 24.96 -16.15 -19.17
C VAL A 33 26.17 -15.23 -19.23
N VAL A 34 27.37 -15.79 -19.09
CA VAL A 34 28.63 -15.03 -19.20
C VAL A 34 28.80 -14.53 -20.64
N PRO A 35 28.96 -13.22 -20.87
CA PRO A 35 29.14 -12.67 -22.21
C PRO A 35 30.47 -13.10 -22.85
N ASP A 36 30.52 -13.07 -24.18
CA ASP A 36 31.77 -13.26 -24.91
C ASP A 36 32.83 -12.22 -24.50
N GLY A 37 34.06 -12.67 -24.32
CA GLY A 37 35.19 -11.83 -23.92
C GLY A 37 35.34 -11.61 -22.41
N VAL A 38 34.46 -12.17 -21.58
CA VAL A 38 34.57 -12.14 -20.12
C VAL A 38 35.12 -13.49 -19.62
N SER A 39 36.19 -13.45 -18.82
CA SER A 39 36.86 -14.65 -18.27
C SER A 39 36.75 -14.73 -16.75
N GLU A 40 37.14 -15.87 -16.18
CA GLU A 40 37.27 -16.08 -14.72
C GLU A 40 37.88 -14.86 -14.00
N GLY A 41 37.19 -14.41 -12.94
CA GLY A 41 37.58 -13.26 -12.12
C GLY A 41 37.20 -11.88 -12.67
N MET A 42 36.67 -11.79 -13.89
CA MET A 42 36.12 -10.54 -14.44
C MET A 42 34.68 -10.30 -13.98
N VAL A 43 34.27 -9.04 -14.03
CA VAL A 43 32.92 -8.59 -13.65
C VAL A 43 32.16 -8.15 -14.89
N PHE A 44 30.87 -8.50 -14.98
CA PHE A 44 29.96 -8.00 -16.00
C PHE A 44 28.63 -7.57 -15.38
N GLN A 45 27.90 -6.70 -16.06
CA GLN A 45 26.63 -6.17 -15.59
C GLN A 45 25.44 -6.94 -16.16
N VAL A 46 24.50 -7.27 -15.28
CA VAL A 46 23.22 -7.88 -15.62
C VAL A 46 22.11 -6.92 -15.25
N GLU A 47 21.21 -6.67 -16.21
CA GLU A 47 19.97 -5.94 -15.93
C GLU A 47 18.97 -6.90 -15.30
N VAL A 48 18.68 -6.68 -14.02
CA VAL A 48 17.70 -7.45 -13.26
C VAL A 48 16.45 -6.58 -13.15
N ALA A 49 15.34 -7.03 -13.74
CA ALA A 49 14.05 -6.46 -13.40
C ALA A 49 13.80 -6.80 -11.93
N GLU A 50 13.63 -5.79 -11.07
CA GLU A 50 13.18 -6.05 -9.71
C GLU A 50 11.80 -6.69 -9.82
N ALA A 51 11.75 -8.01 -9.65
CA ALA A 51 10.52 -8.74 -9.42
C ALA A 51 9.99 -8.22 -8.08
N SER A 52 9.12 -7.22 -8.18
CA SER A 52 8.40 -6.64 -7.07
C SER A 52 7.51 -7.72 -6.49
N GLY A 53 8.00 -8.38 -5.43
CA GLY A 53 7.29 -9.42 -4.70
C GLY A 53 7.57 -10.83 -5.21
N GLU A 54 8.05 -11.70 -4.32
CA GLU A 54 8.10 -13.14 -4.57
C GLU A 54 6.69 -13.61 -4.95
N PRO A 55 6.48 -14.24 -6.13
CA PRO A 55 5.15 -14.64 -6.59
C PRO A 55 4.47 -15.59 -5.60
N GLU A 56 5.25 -16.36 -4.83
CA GLU A 56 4.75 -17.24 -3.78
C GLU A 56 4.14 -16.48 -2.59
N VAL A 57 4.68 -15.30 -2.24
CA VAL A 57 4.13 -14.46 -1.17
C VAL A 57 2.82 -13.82 -1.60
N VAL A 58 2.76 -13.33 -2.85
CA VAL A 58 1.55 -12.76 -3.43
C VAL A 58 0.45 -13.82 -3.54
N GLU A 59 0.77 -15.03 -4.01
CA GLU A 59 -0.20 -16.13 -4.11
C GLU A 59 -0.72 -16.58 -2.74
N ARG A 60 0.15 -16.62 -1.72
CA ARG A 60 -0.26 -16.90 -0.33
C ARG A 60 -1.16 -15.81 0.24
N LEU A 61 -0.87 -14.54 -0.03
CA LEU A 61 -1.71 -13.42 0.40
C LEU A 61 -3.09 -13.48 -0.28
N LEU A 62 -3.13 -13.72 -1.59
CA LEU A 62 -4.40 -13.88 -2.32
C LEU A 62 -5.23 -15.05 -1.78
N SER A 63 -4.59 -16.19 -1.54
CA SER A 63 -5.25 -17.36 -0.93
C SER A 63 -5.79 -17.07 0.47
N TYR A 64 -5.04 -16.32 1.28
CA TYR A 64 -5.47 -15.88 2.61
C TYR A 64 -6.70 -14.95 2.54
N VAL A 65 -6.67 -13.97 1.64
CA VAL A 65 -7.81 -13.05 1.40
C VAL A 65 -9.05 -13.82 0.95
N ASP A 66 -8.90 -14.75 0.01
CA ASP A 66 -10.01 -15.58 -0.48
C ASP A 66 -10.60 -16.48 0.62
N SER A 67 -9.74 -17.04 1.47
CA SER A 67 -10.15 -17.83 2.63
C SER A 67 -10.95 -17.00 3.64
N ARG A 68 -10.58 -15.74 3.85
CA ARG A 68 -11.29 -14.81 4.74
C ARG A 68 -12.59 -14.31 4.13
N ALA A 69 -12.59 -13.98 2.84
CA ALA A 69 -13.80 -13.59 2.12
C ALA A 69 -14.86 -14.69 2.12
N SER A 70 -14.43 -15.95 2.13
CA SER A 70 -15.32 -17.12 2.19
C SER A 70 -15.70 -17.53 3.62
N SER A 71 -15.21 -16.83 4.64
CA SER A 71 -15.53 -17.15 6.03
C SER A 71 -16.97 -16.75 6.36
N GLY A 72 -17.56 -17.44 7.34
CA GLY A 72 -18.86 -17.06 7.89
C GLY A 72 -18.79 -15.88 8.87
N ASP A 73 -17.60 -15.41 9.20
CA ASP A 73 -17.36 -14.32 10.15
C ASP A 73 -17.43 -12.96 9.44
N ILE A 74 -18.14 -12.00 10.03
CA ILE A 74 -18.32 -10.67 9.44
C ILE A 74 -17.00 -9.90 9.40
N MET A 75 -16.15 -10.04 10.43
CA MET A 75 -14.91 -9.28 10.54
C MET A 75 -13.82 -9.81 9.62
N ASP A 76 -13.73 -11.12 9.42
CA ASP A 76 -12.83 -11.69 8.41
C ASP A 76 -13.22 -11.24 7.00
N ARG A 77 -14.52 -11.22 6.68
CA ARG A 77 -15.02 -10.67 5.41
C ARG A 77 -14.72 -9.18 5.26
N PHE A 78 -14.83 -8.42 6.35
CA PHE A 78 -14.44 -7.00 6.38
C PHE A 78 -12.97 -6.81 6.05
N VAL A 79 -12.05 -7.58 6.66
CA VAL A 79 -10.62 -7.45 6.38
C VAL A 79 -10.31 -7.80 4.92
N ALA A 80 -10.85 -8.91 4.41
CA ALA A 80 -10.66 -9.29 3.02
C ALA A 80 -11.21 -8.23 2.04
N TRP A 81 -12.36 -7.66 2.38
CA TRP A 81 -12.96 -6.57 1.60
C TRP A 81 -12.11 -5.29 1.66
N PHE A 82 -11.64 -4.90 2.84
CA PHE A 82 -10.82 -3.71 3.06
C PHE A 82 -9.54 -3.76 2.20
N GLU A 83 -8.84 -4.90 2.20
CA GLU A 83 -7.62 -5.09 1.41
C GLU A 83 -7.88 -5.05 -0.10
N ARG A 84 -9.02 -5.60 -0.54
CA ARG A 84 -9.41 -5.61 -1.95
C ARG A 84 -9.77 -4.22 -2.48
N GLU A 85 -10.47 -3.43 -1.68
CA GLU A 85 -11.01 -2.14 -2.09
C GLU A 85 -9.98 -1.01 -2.13
N ARG A 86 -8.77 -1.24 -1.59
CA ARG A 86 -7.67 -0.26 -1.60
C ARG A 86 -8.12 1.11 -1.08
N ILE A 87 -8.84 1.08 0.05
CA ILE A 87 -9.50 2.25 0.66
C ILE A 87 -8.50 3.40 0.89
N GLU A 88 -7.26 3.07 1.26
CA GLU A 88 -6.17 4.03 1.44
C GLU A 88 -5.92 4.87 0.18
N GLU A 89 -5.97 4.28 -1.02
CA GLU A 89 -5.75 5.03 -2.27
C GLU A 89 -6.82 6.09 -2.53
N ALA A 90 -8.07 5.79 -2.14
CA ALA A 90 -9.17 6.74 -2.31
C ALA A 90 -9.00 7.95 -1.37
N PHE A 91 -8.61 7.72 -0.13
CA PHE A 91 -8.31 8.79 0.82
C PHE A 91 -7.04 9.55 0.44
N GLU A 92 -5.97 8.87 0.03
CA GLU A 92 -4.74 9.50 -0.48
C GLU A 92 -5.03 10.38 -1.70
N ALA A 93 -5.83 9.91 -2.65
CA ALA A 93 -6.22 10.68 -3.82
C ALA A 93 -7.04 11.93 -3.43
N PHE A 94 -7.96 11.79 -2.47
CA PHE A 94 -8.71 12.92 -1.94
C PHE A 94 -7.78 13.94 -1.28
N VAL A 95 -6.89 13.48 -0.40
CA VAL A 95 -5.92 14.31 0.34
C VAL A 95 -4.98 15.03 -0.62
N ALA A 96 -4.41 14.34 -1.60
CA ALA A 96 -3.55 14.92 -2.62
C ALA A 96 -4.25 16.02 -3.42
N THR A 97 -5.53 15.83 -3.73
CA THR A 97 -6.35 16.80 -4.47
C THR A 97 -6.62 18.06 -3.64
N HIS A 98 -6.86 17.93 -2.33
CA HIS A 98 -7.34 19.04 -1.49
C HIS A 98 -6.28 19.65 -0.55
N ALA A 99 -5.08 19.07 -0.45
CA ALA A 99 -4.00 19.54 0.41
C ALA A 99 -3.64 21.03 0.20
N HIS A 100 -3.79 21.55 -1.02
CA HIS A 100 -3.54 22.95 -1.34
C HIS A 100 -4.43 23.93 -0.56
N VAL A 101 -5.63 23.51 -0.15
CA VAL A 101 -6.59 24.36 0.58
C VAL A 101 -6.05 24.77 1.95
N LEU A 102 -5.32 23.88 2.63
CA LEU A 102 -4.68 24.19 3.91
C LEU A 102 -3.47 25.13 3.76
N SER A 103 -2.84 25.14 2.58
CA SER A 103 -1.70 26.03 2.33
C SER A 103 -2.11 27.47 2.04
N SER A 104 -3.34 27.69 1.55
CA SER A 104 -3.87 29.03 1.27
C SER A 104 -4.33 29.78 2.52
N SER A 105 -4.72 29.07 3.59
CA SER A 105 -5.06 29.68 4.87
C SER A 105 -3.77 30.03 5.61
N GLY A 106 -3.26 31.25 5.41
CA GLY A 106 -2.12 31.82 6.16
C GLY A 106 -2.42 32.06 7.65
N GLY A 107 -3.20 31.17 8.27
CA GLY A 107 -3.64 31.23 9.66
C GLY A 107 -2.48 30.98 10.62
N VAL A 108 -2.63 31.53 11.82
CA VAL A 108 -1.73 31.27 12.94
C VAL A 108 -1.85 29.80 13.34
N GLU A 109 -0.74 29.17 13.70
CA GLU A 109 -0.65 27.78 14.17
C GLU A 109 -1.77 27.50 15.21
N GLY A 110 -2.74 26.66 14.84
CA GLY A 110 -3.88 26.26 15.67
C GLY A 110 -5.25 26.87 15.31
N GLU A 111 -5.33 27.83 14.38
CA GLU A 111 -6.61 28.37 13.91
C GLU A 111 -7.12 27.60 12.68
N GLN A 112 -8.29 26.96 12.81
CA GLN A 112 -8.90 26.18 11.73
C GLN A 112 -9.79 27.07 10.85
N ASP A 113 -9.57 27.02 9.53
CA ASP A 113 -10.38 27.77 8.57
C ASP A 113 -11.79 27.16 8.46
N HIS A 114 -12.81 28.01 8.34
CA HIS A 114 -14.18 27.58 8.05
C HIS A 114 -14.29 26.74 6.77
N ALA A 115 -13.36 26.90 5.82
CA ALA A 115 -13.26 26.09 4.61
C ALA A 115 -12.96 24.61 4.88
N TRP A 116 -12.44 24.24 6.05
CA TRP A 116 -12.09 22.85 6.38
C TRP A 116 -13.32 22.00 6.64
N TRP A 117 -14.39 22.59 7.16
CA TRP A 117 -15.59 21.85 7.51
C TRP A 117 -16.30 21.24 6.29
N PRO A 118 -16.58 21.98 5.19
CA PRO A 118 -17.10 21.38 3.97
C PRO A 118 -16.22 20.26 3.41
N LEU A 119 -14.89 20.43 3.43
CA LEU A 119 -13.96 19.38 2.98
C LEU A 119 -14.03 18.12 3.84
N TYR A 120 -14.14 18.29 5.16
CA TYR A 120 -14.31 17.14 6.05
C TYR A 120 -15.66 16.43 5.80
N GLN A 121 -16.72 17.17 5.47
CA GLN A 121 -18.00 16.54 5.10
C GLN A 121 -17.88 15.70 3.82
N GLU A 122 -17.17 16.21 2.80
CA GLU A 122 -16.89 15.44 1.58
C GLU A 122 -16.03 14.21 1.86
N TYR A 123 -15.01 14.36 2.71
CA TYR A 123 -14.15 13.27 3.16
C TYR A 123 -14.93 12.20 3.95
N SER A 124 -15.79 12.61 4.88
CA SER A 124 -16.67 11.71 5.64
C SER A 124 -17.63 10.95 4.73
N ALA A 125 -18.14 11.61 3.68
CA ALA A 125 -19.01 10.94 2.70
C ALA A 125 -18.30 9.80 1.95
N ILE A 126 -16.97 9.90 1.73
CA ILE A 126 -16.18 8.80 1.16
C ILE A 126 -16.14 7.61 2.11
N PHE A 127 -15.86 7.88 3.40
CA PHE A 127 -15.88 6.85 4.44
C PHE A 127 -17.25 6.16 4.54
N GLU A 128 -18.32 6.95 4.62
CA GLU A 128 -19.69 6.44 4.71
C GLU A 128 -20.06 5.60 3.47
N GLY A 129 -19.66 6.05 2.27
CA GLY A 129 -19.86 5.30 1.04
C GLY A 129 -19.14 3.95 1.02
N PHE A 130 -17.92 3.89 1.57
CA PHE A 130 -17.20 2.63 1.74
C PHE A 130 -17.89 1.69 2.74
N LEU A 131 -18.31 2.22 3.89
CA LEU A 131 -19.03 1.42 4.89
C LEU A 131 -20.35 0.88 4.31
N GLU A 132 -21.14 1.72 3.63
CA GLU A 132 -22.38 1.30 2.97
C GLU A 132 -22.13 0.22 1.91
N LYS A 133 -21.10 0.40 1.08
CA LYS A 133 -20.69 -0.60 0.08
C LYS A 133 -20.35 -1.94 0.74
N PHE A 134 -19.56 -1.94 1.81
CA PHE A 134 -19.24 -3.15 2.56
C PHE A 134 -20.49 -3.84 3.09
N LEU A 135 -21.36 -3.12 3.79
CA LEU A 135 -22.58 -3.66 4.39
C LEU A 135 -23.47 -4.32 3.31
N CYS A 136 -23.60 -3.67 2.15
CA CYS A 136 -24.35 -4.19 1.01
C CYS A 136 -23.72 -5.47 0.44
N GLU A 137 -22.41 -5.51 0.23
CA GLU A 137 -21.72 -6.69 -0.32
C GLU A 137 -21.65 -7.87 0.65
N ALA A 138 -21.46 -7.59 1.94
CA ALA A 138 -21.43 -8.58 2.99
C ALA A 138 -22.84 -9.11 3.35
N GLY A 139 -23.89 -8.43 2.89
CA GLY A 139 -25.27 -8.78 3.19
C GLY A 139 -25.57 -8.70 4.69
N CYS A 140 -24.98 -7.74 5.40
CA CYS A 140 -25.21 -7.51 6.82
C CYS A 140 -25.70 -6.08 7.08
N THR A 141 -26.35 -5.91 8.22
CA THR A 141 -26.81 -4.60 8.72
C THR A 141 -25.71 -3.90 9.51
N ALA A 142 -25.84 -2.58 9.68
CA ALA A 142 -24.92 -1.81 10.51
C ALA A 142 -24.89 -2.32 11.98
N ASP A 143 -26.02 -2.77 12.51
CA ASP A 143 -26.11 -3.32 13.87
C ASP A 143 -25.35 -4.65 14.00
N GLU A 144 -25.47 -5.54 13.01
CA GLU A 144 -24.72 -6.80 12.96
C GLU A 144 -23.22 -6.56 12.83
N PHE A 145 -22.83 -5.62 11.97
CA PHE A 145 -21.44 -5.22 11.83
C PHE A 145 -20.90 -4.61 13.13
N GLY A 146 -21.66 -3.71 13.77
CA GLY A 146 -21.29 -3.10 15.04
C GLY A 146 -21.12 -4.13 16.17
N ALA A 147 -22.01 -5.13 16.24
CA ALA A 147 -21.88 -6.22 17.19
C ALA A 147 -20.65 -7.08 16.92
N ALA A 148 -20.34 -7.39 15.66
CA ALA A 148 -19.14 -8.11 15.28
C ALA A 148 -17.86 -7.31 15.58
N ALA A 149 -17.87 -6.01 15.30
CA ALA A 149 -16.78 -5.08 15.57
C ALA A 149 -16.43 -4.99 17.05
N GLN A 150 -17.43 -5.00 17.95
CA GLN A 150 -17.21 -5.02 19.40
C GLN A 150 -16.53 -6.30 19.91
N GLY A 151 -16.70 -7.41 19.19
CA GLY A 151 -16.05 -8.70 19.48
C GLY A 151 -14.74 -8.91 18.73
N ALA A 152 -14.31 -7.96 17.90
CA ALA A 152 -13.10 -8.09 17.11
C ALA A 152 -11.87 -8.15 18.02
N SER A 153 -10.88 -8.94 17.62
CA SER A 153 -9.60 -9.07 18.33
C SER A 153 -8.47 -9.39 17.36
N GLY A 154 -7.23 -9.17 17.81
CA GLY A 154 -6.05 -9.48 17.01
C GLY A 154 -6.04 -8.69 15.70
N MET A 155 -5.91 -9.38 14.57
CA MET A 155 -5.85 -8.71 13.27
C MET A 155 -7.13 -7.96 12.93
N ASN A 156 -8.29 -8.49 13.28
CA ASN A 156 -9.57 -7.88 12.90
C ASN A 156 -9.81 -6.54 13.64
N GLU A 157 -9.31 -6.43 14.88
CA GLU A 157 -9.31 -5.19 15.64
C GLU A 157 -8.39 -4.14 15.02
N ILE A 158 -7.20 -4.54 14.55
CA ILE A 158 -6.23 -3.62 13.93
C ILE A 158 -6.82 -2.98 12.67
N TYR A 159 -7.38 -3.77 11.75
CA TYR A 159 -7.98 -3.24 10.52
C TYR A 159 -9.20 -2.35 10.81
N LEU A 160 -10.00 -2.72 11.80
CA LEU A 160 -11.12 -1.89 12.25
C LEU A 160 -10.63 -0.54 12.79
N GLN A 161 -9.57 -0.53 13.61
CA GLN A 161 -8.99 0.71 14.13
C GLN A 161 -8.42 1.59 13.01
N ILE A 162 -7.73 1.00 12.03
CA ILE A 162 -7.24 1.75 10.86
C ILE A 162 -8.41 2.38 10.12
N PHE A 163 -9.47 1.60 9.84
CA PHE A 163 -10.64 2.12 9.15
C PHE A 163 -11.34 3.24 9.94
N LEU A 164 -11.54 3.06 11.25
CA LEU A 164 -12.19 4.06 12.10
C LEU A 164 -11.35 5.33 12.24
N ALA A 165 -10.01 5.21 12.30
CA ALA A 165 -9.13 6.36 12.31
C ALA A 165 -9.33 7.24 11.06
N GLN A 166 -9.66 6.65 9.90
CA GLN A 166 -10.00 7.41 8.70
C GLN A 166 -11.30 8.22 8.83
N SER A 167 -12.16 7.97 9.82
CA SER A 167 -13.35 8.80 10.08
C SER A 167 -13.06 9.98 11.02
N GLU A 168 -11.92 9.97 11.71
CA GLU A 168 -11.60 10.98 12.70
C GLU A 168 -11.16 12.30 12.05
N TYR A 169 -11.73 13.41 12.55
CA TYR A 169 -11.36 14.74 12.08
C TYR A 169 -9.87 15.06 12.29
N THR A 170 -9.27 14.60 13.40
CA THR A 170 -7.84 14.80 13.68
C THR A 170 -6.98 14.13 12.61
N MET A 171 -7.28 12.88 12.25
CA MET A 171 -6.57 12.16 11.18
C MET A 171 -6.71 12.88 9.84
N PHE A 172 -7.91 13.35 9.50
CA PHE A 172 -8.15 14.17 8.30
C PHE A 172 -7.25 15.41 8.25
N VAL A 173 -7.15 16.17 9.35
CA VAL A 173 -6.30 17.36 9.44
C VAL A 173 -4.81 16.99 9.31
N GLU A 174 -4.38 15.93 9.98
CA GLU A 174 -3.00 15.44 9.94
C GLU A 174 -2.59 15.05 8.53
N LEU A 175 -3.38 14.22 7.84
CA LEU A 175 -3.11 13.76 6.48
C LEU A 175 -3.02 14.93 5.48
N LEU A 176 -3.96 15.86 5.54
CA LEU A 176 -3.94 17.05 4.69
C LEU A 176 -2.73 17.95 4.96
N THR A 177 -2.34 18.10 6.23
CA THR A 177 -1.16 18.89 6.62
C THR A 177 0.12 18.24 6.12
N MET A 178 0.26 16.92 6.30
CA MET A 178 1.42 16.16 5.83
C MET A 178 1.57 16.23 4.31
N GLU A 179 0.49 16.02 3.56
CA GLU A 179 0.54 16.08 2.09
C GLU A 179 0.78 17.52 1.60
N ALA A 180 0.21 18.53 2.25
CA ALA A 180 0.50 19.93 1.92
C ALA A 180 1.98 20.27 2.11
N GLN A 181 2.60 19.79 3.19
CA GLN A 181 4.02 19.97 3.45
C GLN A 181 4.88 19.29 2.37
N LYS A 182 4.57 18.03 2.05
CA LYS A 182 5.24 17.26 0.98
C LYS A 182 5.14 17.95 -0.38
N GLN A 183 3.98 18.52 -0.73
CA GLN A 183 3.80 19.26 -1.99
C GLN A 183 4.65 20.54 -2.04
N ARG A 184 4.86 21.21 -0.90
CA ARG A 184 5.77 22.38 -0.82
C ARG A 184 7.22 21.95 -1.02
N ASP A 185 7.65 20.90 -0.33
CA ASP A 185 9.04 20.43 -0.38
C ASP A 185 9.43 19.94 -1.78
N ALA A 186 8.49 19.31 -2.51
CA ALA A 186 8.70 18.86 -3.89
C ALA A 186 8.70 19.98 -4.94
N GLY A 187 8.18 21.17 -4.61
CA GLY A 187 8.11 22.33 -5.51
C GLY A 187 9.31 23.30 -5.43
N THR A 188 10.26 23.03 -4.53
CA THR A 188 11.51 23.77 -4.32
C THR A 188 12.70 23.12 -5.02
#